data_AF-A0A839E0Q3-F1
#
_entry.id   AF-A0A839E0Q3-F1
#
_cell.length_a   1.000
_cell.length_b   1.000
_cell.length_c   1.000
_cell.angle_alpha   90.00
_cell.angle_beta   90.00
_cell.angle_gamma   90.00
#
_symmetry.space_group_name_H-M   'P 1'
#
loop_
_entity.id
_entity.type
_entity.pdbx_description
1 polymer ?
#
loop_
_entity_poly.entity_id
_entity_poly.type
_entity_poly.pdbx_seq_one_letter_code
_entity_poly.pdbx_strand_id
1 'polypeptide(L)'
;MTEQDADFDLLQARSDFEDLTDVHDDFDFVHLNRGVPAIRENALIGSSSLYERHPGIRLEAGIAAVTERMDTDWLRRLTWTSNSVLRTGDRLEITD
;
A
#
# COMPACT_ATOMS: atom_id res chain seq x y z
N MET A 1 11.85 -11.91 16.83
CA MET A 1 12.08 -10.55 17.36
C MET A 1 12.32 -9.67 16.15
N THR A 2 11.24 -9.21 15.51
CA THR A 2 11.33 -8.44 14.26
C THR A 2 11.74 -7.02 14.62
N GLU A 3 12.78 -6.55 13.93
CA GLU A 3 13.31 -5.18 13.97
C GLU A 3 12.30 -4.23 13.28
N GLN A 4 11.05 -4.23 13.75
CA GLN A 4 9.89 -3.64 13.06
C GLN A 4 9.36 -2.35 13.68
N ASP A 5 9.97 -1.89 14.77
CA ASP A 5 9.55 -0.71 15.54
C ASP A 5 10.66 0.34 15.72
N ALA A 6 11.73 0.28 14.92
CA ALA A 6 12.54 1.49 14.74
C ALA A 6 11.64 2.54 14.10
N ASP A 7 11.56 3.72 14.70
CA ASP A 7 10.74 4.82 14.19
C ASP A 7 11.34 5.27 12.86
N PHE A 8 10.86 4.68 11.76
CA PHE A 8 11.32 5.01 10.42
C PHE A 8 10.74 6.37 10.04
N ASP A 9 11.60 7.39 10.06
CA ASP A 9 11.24 8.73 9.66
C ASP A 9 11.17 8.82 8.13
N LEU A 10 9.94 8.74 7.61
CA LEU A 10 9.64 8.88 6.18
C LEU A 10 10.02 10.26 5.63
N LEU A 11 9.97 11.31 6.45
CA LEU A 11 10.28 12.67 6.01
C LEU A 11 11.80 12.86 5.87
N GLN A 12 12.56 12.34 6.83
CA GLN A 12 14.03 12.29 6.74
C GLN A 12 14.46 11.50 5.50
N ALA A 13 13.93 10.29 5.31
CA ALA A 13 14.28 9.45 4.15
C ALA A 13 13.92 10.11 2.81
N ARG A 14 12.80 10.86 2.76
CA ARG A 14 12.43 11.66 1.59
C ARG A 14 13.46 12.75 1.32
N SER A 15 13.81 13.55 2.33
CA SER A 15 14.79 14.63 2.19
C SER A 15 16.14 14.09 1.70
N ASP A 16 16.62 12.99 2.29
CA ASP A 16 17.89 12.36 1.90
C ASP A 16 17.88 11.89 0.43
N PHE A 17 16.72 11.44 -0.07
CA PHE A 17 16.57 11.01 -1.46
C PHE A 17 16.49 12.18 -2.45
N GLU A 18 15.80 13.28 -2.08
CA GLU A 18 15.78 14.53 -2.85
C GLU A 18 17.21 15.07 -2.99
N ASP A 19 17.96 15.12 -1.89
CA ASP A 19 19.36 15.56 -1.88
C ASP A 19 20.27 14.67 -2.74
N LEU A 20 20.02 13.36 -2.76
CA LEU A 20 20.83 12.41 -3.52
C LEU A 20 20.55 12.44 -5.03
N THR A 21 19.30 12.70 -5.42
CA THR A 21 18.85 12.54 -6.81
C THR A 21 18.59 13.86 -7.54
N ASP A 22 18.52 14.98 -6.82
CA ASP A 22 18.07 16.29 -7.31
C ASP A 22 16.68 16.25 -7.98
N VAL A 23 15.91 15.20 -7.71
CA VAL A 23 14.51 15.09 -8.10
C VAL A 23 13.70 15.65 -6.94
N HIS A 24 12.89 16.66 -7.22
CA HIS A 24 11.97 17.25 -6.26
C HIS A 24 10.54 16.96 -6.71
N ASP A 25 9.69 16.53 -5.78
CA ASP A 25 8.23 16.34 -5.96
C ASP A 25 7.74 15.34 -7.03
N ASP A 26 8.61 14.61 -7.73
CA ASP A 26 8.24 13.60 -8.76
C ASP A 26 8.38 12.14 -8.29
N PHE A 27 8.23 11.89 -7.00
CA PHE A 27 8.22 10.54 -6.45
C PHE A 27 7.36 10.45 -5.18
N ASP A 28 6.86 9.24 -4.90
CA ASP A 28 6.11 8.91 -3.70
C ASP A 28 6.87 7.90 -2.83
N PHE A 29 6.81 8.10 -1.51
CA PHE A 29 7.34 7.15 -0.54
C PHE A 29 6.23 6.36 0.13
N VAL A 30 6.45 5.05 0.28
CA VAL A 30 5.54 4.19 1.05
C VAL A 30 6.29 3.20 1.93
N HIS A 31 5.92 3.17 3.21
CA HIS A 31 6.42 2.18 4.15
C HIS A 31 5.58 0.89 4.07
N LEU A 32 6.07 -0.13 3.40
CA LEU A 32 5.28 -1.35 3.10
C LEU A 32 4.73 -2.09 4.34
N ASN A 33 5.43 -2.09 5.48
CA ASN A 33 4.90 -2.70 6.72
C ASN A 33 3.70 -1.94 7.30
N ARG A 34 3.55 -0.64 6.99
CA ARG A 34 2.43 0.21 7.44
C ARG A 34 1.37 0.41 6.34
N GLY A 35 1.68 -0.01 5.11
CA GLY A 35 0.77 0.05 3.97
C GLY A 35 -0.34 -1.00 4.05
N VAL A 36 -1.46 -0.71 3.38
CA VAL A 36 -2.57 -1.67 3.24
C VAL A 36 -2.15 -2.88 2.40
N PRO A 37 -2.78 -4.06 2.58
CA PRO A 37 -2.39 -5.30 1.90
C PRO A 37 -2.27 -5.17 0.37
N ALA A 38 -3.16 -4.40 -0.26
CA ALA A 38 -3.14 -4.17 -1.71
C ALA A 38 -1.88 -3.40 -2.17
N ILE A 39 -1.43 -2.40 -1.42
CA ILE A 39 -0.20 -1.66 -1.75
C ILE A 39 1.01 -2.57 -1.58
N ARG A 40 1.04 -3.38 -0.52
CA ARG A 40 2.15 -4.30 -0.24
C ARG A 40 2.30 -5.35 -1.34
N GLU A 41 1.21 -5.98 -1.76
CA GLU A 41 1.23 -6.93 -2.88
C GLU A 41 1.67 -6.26 -4.19
N ASN A 42 1.06 -5.13 -4.55
CA ASN A 42 1.42 -4.40 -5.77
C ASN A 42 2.90 -4.03 -5.79
N ALA A 43 3.44 -3.57 -4.66
CA ALA A 43 4.85 -3.19 -4.54
C ALA A 43 5.79 -4.41 -4.61
N LEU A 44 5.40 -5.59 -4.10
CA LEU A 44 6.29 -6.75 -4.07
C LEU A 44 6.22 -7.62 -5.33
N ILE A 45 5.07 -7.68 -5.99
CA ILE A 45 4.83 -8.52 -7.17
C ILE A 45 4.87 -7.70 -8.48
N GLY A 46 4.38 -6.46 -8.45
CA GLY A 46 4.22 -5.62 -9.64
C GLY A 46 5.37 -4.66 -9.94
N SER A 47 6.44 -4.67 -9.14
CA SER A 47 7.58 -3.74 -9.29
C SER A 47 8.91 -4.46 -9.49
N SER A 48 9.96 -3.69 -9.78
CA SER A 48 11.34 -4.18 -9.77
C SER A 48 12.02 -3.90 -8.42
N SER A 49 12.90 -4.80 -7.98
CA SER A 49 13.68 -4.63 -6.75
C SER A 49 14.95 -3.83 -7.05
N LEU A 50 15.17 -2.74 -6.32
CA LEU A 50 16.42 -1.99 -6.40
C LEU A 50 17.48 -2.50 -5.41
N TYR A 51 17.05 -3.01 -4.27
CA TYR A 51 17.93 -3.47 -3.20
C TYR A 51 17.30 -4.59 -2.38
N GLU A 52 18.09 -5.61 -2.07
CA GLU A 52 17.76 -6.66 -1.12
C GLU A 52 18.97 -6.94 -0.22
N ARG A 53 18.77 -6.91 1.09
CA ARG A 53 19.84 -7.21 2.06
C ARG A 53 20.31 -8.66 1.95
N HIS A 54 19.37 -9.59 1.80
CA HIS A 54 19.64 -11.01 1.57
C HIS A 54 18.79 -11.50 0.40
N PRO A 55 19.36 -12.35 -0.50
CA PRO A 55 18.59 -12.93 -1.58
C PRO A 55 17.37 -13.68 -1.04
N GLY A 56 16.21 -13.45 -1.66
CA GLY A 56 14.98 -14.20 -1.34
C GLY A 56 14.06 -13.51 -0.33
N ILE A 57 14.51 -12.47 0.38
CA ILE A 57 13.65 -11.70 1.30
C ILE A 57 12.44 -11.13 0.56
N ARG A 58 12.63 -10.63 -0.66
CA ARG A 58 11.53 -10.11 -1.47
C ARG A 58 10.51 -11.20 -1.82
N LEU A 59 10.99 -12.39 -2.16
CA LEU A 59 10.12 -13.51 -2.52
C LEU A 59 9.26 -13.93 -1.32
N GLU A 60 9.88 -14.07 -0.14
CA GLU A 60 9.19 -14.40 1.11
C GLU A 60 8.13 -13.34 1.47
N ALA A 61 8.51 -12.06 1.42
CA ALA A 61 7.60 -10.95 1.65
C ALA A 61 6.45 -10.92 0.64
N GLY A 62 6.73 -11.22 -0.64
CA GLY A 62 5.74 -11.26 -1.71
C GLY A 62 4.70 -12.37 -1.50
N ILE A 63 5.15 -13.57 -1.12
CA ILE A 63 4.25 -14.69 -0.78
C ILE A 63 3.35 -14.32 0.40
N ALA A 64 3.92 -13.71 1.45
CA ALA A 64 3.15 -13.25 2.60
C ALA A 64 2.11 -12.18 2.20
N ALA A 65 2.48 -11.22 1.35
CA ALA A 65 1.58 -10.16 0.89
C ALA A 65 0.42 -10.67 0.03
N VAL A 66 0.67 -11.65 -0.85
CA VAL A 66 -0.40 -12.30 -1.64
C VAL A 66 -1.38 -13.03 -0.72
N THR A 67 -0.87 -13.76 0.28
CA THR A 67 -1.70 -14.47 1.26
C THR A 67 -2.57 -13.49 2.06
N GLU A 68 -1.97 -12.43 2.59
CA GLU A 68 -2.67 -11.38 3.33
C GLU A 68 -3.76 -10.70 2.48
N ARG A 69 -3.50 -10.47 1.19
CA ARG A 69 -4.52 -9.94 0.29
C ARG A 69 -5.66 -10.91 0.06
N MET A 70 -5.38 -12.20 -0.14
CA MET A 70 -6.43 -13.21 -0.31
C MET A 70 -7.32 -13.26 0.94
N ASP A 71 -6.72 -13.20 2.13
CA ASP A 71 -7.42 -13.22 3.41
C ASP A 71 -8.25 -11.96 3.66
N THR A 72 -7.87 -10.81 3.08
CA THR A 72 -8.55 -9.53 3.25
C THR A 72 -9.43 -9.13 2.05
N ASP A 73 -9.50 -9.95 1.00
CA ASP A 73 -10.25 -9.63 -0.22
C ASP A 73 -11.78 -9.52 0.03
N TRP A 74 -12.31 -10.31 0.97
CA TRP A 74 -13.73 -10.23 1.35
C TRP A 74 -14.08 -8.89 2.01
N LEU A 75 -13.19 -8.33 2.85
CA LEU A 75 -13.37 -7.00 3.46
C LEU A 75 -13.43 -5.92 2.39
N ARG A 76 -12.53 -6.01 1.39
CA ARG A 76 -12.53 -5.08 0.26
C ARG A 76 -13.84 -5.11 -0.53
N ARG A 77 -14.39 -6.31 -0.78
CA ARG A 77 -15.68 -6.48 -1.45
C ARG A 77 -16.85 -5.90 -0.64
N LEU A 78 -16.82 -6.00 0.69
CA LEU A 78 -17.82 -5.39 1.56
C LEU A 78 -17.73 -3.86 1.55
N THR A 79 -16.52 -3.28 1.64
CA THR A 79 -16.33 -1.82 1.56
C THR A 79 -16.83 -1.26 0.23
N TRP A 80 -16.61 -1.97 -0.87
CA TRP A 80 -17.10 -1.58 -2.19
C TRP A 80 -18.63 -1.63 -2.29
N THR A 81 -19.26 -2.69 -1.77
CA THR A 81 -20.73 -2.85 -1.77
C THR A 81 -21.41 -1.80 -0.87
N SER A 82 -20.86 -1.51 0.29
CA SER A 82 -21.41 -0.47 1.18
C SER A 82 -21.32 0.93 0.56
N ASN A 83 -20.27 1.23 -0.20
CA ASN A 83 -20.10 2.53 -0.87
C ASN A 83 -21.00 2.69 -2.11
N SER A 84 -21.32 1.59 -2.82
CA SER A 84 -22.24 1.63 -3.98
C SER A 84 -23.72 1.73 -3.55
N VAL A 85 -24.09 1.12 -2.42
CA VAL A 85 -25.44 1.25 -1.84
C VAL A 85 -25.71 2.68 -1.37
N LEU A 86 -24.74 3.35 -0.75
CA LEU A 86 -24.88 4.74 -0.29
C LEU A 86 -24.92 5.76 -1.44
N ARG A 87 -24.42 5.44 -2.63
CA ARG A 87 -24.48 6.33 -3.81
C ARG A 87 -25.75 6.18 -4.64
N THR A 88 -26.56 5.15 -4.41
CA THR A 88 -27.80 4.90 -5.17
C THR A 88 -29.04 5.53 -4.49
N GLY A 89 -28.84 6.30 -3.41
CA GLY A 89 -29.91 6.89 -2.60
C GLY A 89 -30.41 8.28 -3.02
N ASP A 90 -29.69 9.01 -3.88
CA ASP A 90 -30.01 10.42 -4.16
C ASP A 90 -30.73 10.61 -5.51
N ARG A 91 -32.02 10.24 -5.56
CA ARG A 91 -33.08 11.02 -6.24
C ARG A 91 -34.44 10.35 -6.05
N LEU A 92 -35.19 10.80 -5.05
CA LEU A 92 -36.65 10.73 -5.06
C LEU A 92 -37.15 12.15 -5.29
N GLU A 93 -37.37 12.50 -6.57
CA GLU A 93 -38.22 13.63 -6.92
C GLU A 93 -39.66 13.20 -6.63
N ILE A 94 -40.20 13.72 -5.54
CA ILE A 94 -41.64 13.73 -5.29
C ILE A 94 -42.19 14.91 -6.09
N THR A 95 -42.88 14.60 -7.17
CA THR A 95 -43.71 15.57 -7.90
C THR A 95 -45.16 15.34 -7.49
N ASP A 96 -45.81 16.40 -7.01
CA ASP A 96 -47.23 16.51 -6.64
C ASP A 96 -48.13 16.44 -7.90
#